data_AF-A0A9D6PW41-F1
#
_entry.id   AF-A0A9D6PW41-F1
#
_cell.length_a   1.000
_cell.length_b   1.000
_cell.length_c   1.000
_cell.angle_alpha   90.00
_cell.angle_beta   90.00
_cell.angle_gamma   90.00
#
_symmetry.space_group_name_H-M   'P 1'
#
loop_
_entity.id
_entity.type
_entity.pdbx_description
1 polymer ?
#
loop_
_entity_poly.entity_id
_entity_poly.type
_entity_poly.pdbx_seq_one_letter_code
_entity_poly.pdbx_strand_id
1 'polypeptide(L)'
;MKKNETLTQKLKDTQEIEFKWSVQSTKDYKIFLNEVQKLKAILGTPRLLDIHDYYLDTSNHMFSLAKTSCRLRNENEIWELTLKARTQLEQGLAQRREKTYSLPSPSSFSNALQYTQQKILKNLLGSSHLKKKFEIKNERLSQKLTLPDQTQGEICFDQALLIHRDQKIPLQEIELEFLKGNLAHFLSFIKKITQRTQARPAQISKVATALKKFSLDNQKIDLTKSALSTKTFSQQAAEKVKMFLCLKASEV
;
A
#
# COMPACT_ATOMS: atom_id res chain seq x y z
N MET A 1 -10.17 -22.70 34.03
CA MET A 1 -10.75 -22.39 32.70
C MET A 1 -10.26 -21.01 32.27
N LYS A 2 -9.29 -20.93 31.36
CA LYS A 2 -8.87 -19.64 30.77
C LYS A 2 -9.81 -19.33 29.61
N LYS A 3 -10.52 -18.21 29.68
CA LYS A 3 -11.35 -17.69 28.59
C LYS A 3 -10.47 -17.49 27.37
N ASN A 4 -10.76 -18.22 26.29
CA ASN A 4 -10.27 -17.91 24.97
C ASN A 4 -10.95 -16.61 24.53
N GLU A 5 -10.31 -15.48 24.79
CA GLU A 5 -10.63 -14.25 24.04
C GLU A 5 -10.11 -14.46 22.62
N THR A 6 -10.99 -14.97 21.77
CA THR A 6 -10.81 -14.91 20.33
C THR A 6 -10.88 -13.42 19.96
N LEU A 7 -9.72 -12.75 19.93
CA LEU A 7 -9.57 -11.47 19.25
C LEU A 7 -9.97 -11.72 17.79
N THR A 8 -11.24 -11.47 17.48
CA THR A 8 -11.78 -11.65 16.14
C THR A 8 -10.98 -10.74 15.23
N GLN A 9 -10.15 -11.36 14.39
CA GLN A 9 -9.28 -10.65 13.47
C GLN A 9 -10.15 -9.80 12.55
N LYS A 10 -10.02 -8.47 12.65
CA LYS A 10 -10.83 -7.56 11.85
C LYS A 10 -10.24 -7.48 10.44
N LEU A 11 -10.88 -8.16 9.51
CA LEU A 11 -10.59 -8.06 8.07
C LEU A 11 -11.35 -6.87 7.47
N LYS A 12 -10.63 -6.00 6.78
CA LYS A 12 -11.17 -4.94 5.93
C LYS A 12 -10.89 -5.31 4.47
N ASP A 13 -11.94 -5.41 3.66
CA ASP A 13 -11.86 -5.62 2.21
C ASP A 13 -12.38 -4.36 1.52
N THR A 14 -11.50 -3.67 0.79
CA THR A 14 -11.82 -2.37 0.20
C THR A 14 -11.33 -2.23 -1.22
N GLN A 15 -12.07 -1.44 -1.99
CA GLN A 15 -11.58 -0.84 -3.21
C GLN A 15 -11.08 0.58 -2.88
N GLU A 16 -9.78 0.80 -3.00
CA GLU A 16 -9.13 2.10 -2.85
C GLU A 16 -9.12 2.83 -4.19
N ILE A 17 -9.44 4.12 -4.18
CA ILE A 17 -9.30 5.03 -5.32
C ILE A 17 -8.50 6.24 -4.83
N GLU A 18 -7.31 6.43 -5.39
CA GLU A 18 -6.40 7.50 -4.97
C GLU A 18 -5.74 8.15 -6.18
N PHE A 19 -5.36 9.42 -6.07
CA PHE A 19 -4.53 10.11 -7.04
C PHE A 19 -3.23 10.59 -6.41
N LYS A 20 -2.13 10.49 -7.14
CA LYS A 20 -0.79 10.83 -6.65
C LYS A 20 -0.10 11.86 -7.52
N TRP A 21 0.51 12.83 -6.87
CA TRP A 21 1.42 13.80 -7.49
C TRP A 21 2.81 13.64 -6.92
N SER A 22 3.82 13.66 -7.78
CA SER A 22 5.22 13.79 -7.36
C SER A 22 5.53 15.25 -7.07
N VAL A 23 6.15 15.51 -5.92
CA VAL A 23 6.59 16.84 -5.50
C VAL A 23 8.04 16.82 -5.06
N GLN A 24 8.67 17.98 -5.00
CA GLN A 24 10.10 18.11 -4.68
C GLN A 24 10.34 18.71 -3.30
N SER A 25 9.31 19.35 -2.72
CA SER A 25 9.47 20.03 -1.43
C SER A 25 8.15 20.19 -0.67
N THR A 26 8.27 20.47 0.63
CA THR A 26 7.16 20.94 1.48
C THR A 26 6.56 22.25 0.98
N LYS A 27 7.32 23.08 0.23
CA LYS A 27 6.80 24.31 -0.37
C LYS A 27 5.76 23.98 -1.45
N ASP A 28 6.00 22.95 -2.26
CA ASP A 28 5.04 22.49 -3.27
C ASP A 28 3.74 22.04 -2.62
N TYR A 29 3.82 21.33 -1.49
CA TYR A 29 2.64 20.93 -0.72
C TYR A 29 1.86 22.13 -0.17
N LYS A 30 2.55 23.15 0.37
CA LYS A 30 1.88 24.38 0.84
C LYS A 30 1.16 25.11 -0.29
N ILE A 31 1.78 25.20 -1.47
CA ILE A 31 1.16 25.77 -2.68
C ILE A 31 -0.07 24.95 -3.07
N PHE A 32 0.04 23.61 -3.04
CA PHE A 32 -1.06 22.71 -3.34
C PHE A 32 -2.26 22.94 -2.40
N LEU A 33 -2.03 23.00 -1.09
CA LEU A 33 -3.09 23.26 -0.11
C LEU A 33 -3.78 24.61 -0.29
N ASN A 34 -3.02 25.65 -0.64
CA ASN A 34 -3.59 26.97 -0.92
C ASN A 34 -4.56 26.91 -2.12
N GLU A 35 -4.20 26.17 -3.18
CA GLU A 35 -5.11 25.99 -4.32
C GLU A 35 -6.32 25.10 -3.99
N VAL A 36 -6.16 24.10 -3.12
CA VAL A 36 -7.27 23.30 -2.58
C VAL A 36 -8.30 24.19 -1.87
N GLN A 37 -7.84 25.11 -1.02
CA GLN A 37 -8.72 26.05 -0.31
C GLN A 37 -9.39 27.05 -1.26
N LYS A 38 -8.70 27.54 -2.29
CA LYS A 38 -9.29 28.40 -3.34
C LYS A 38 -10.37 27.70 -4.16
N LEU A 39 -10.33 26.37 -4.23
CA LEU A 39 -11.40 25.55 -4.81
C LEU A 39 -12.57 25.31 -3.84
N LYS A 40 -12.60 26.02 -2.70
CA LYS A 40 -13.62 25.95 -1.65
C LYS A 40 -13.73 24.58 -0.97
N ALA A 41 -12.69 23.76 -1.05
CA ALA A 41 -12.62 22.53 -0.28
C ALA A 41 -12.21 22.83 1.16
N ILE A 42 -12.82 22.12 2.10
CA ILE A 42 -12.57 22.27 3.54
C ILE A 42 -11.54 21.22 3.96
N LEU A 43 -10.49 21.67 4.63
CA LEU A 43 -9.45 20.81 5.20
C LEU A 43 -9.71 20.62 6.70
N GLY A 44 -9.66 19.38 7.15
CA GLY A 44 -9.69 19.05 8.57
C GLY A 44 -8.35 19.27 9.26
N THR A 45 -8.33 19.01 10.56
CA THR A 45 -7.11 19.10 11.38
C THR A 45 -6.03 18.13 10.88
N PRO A 46 -4.79 18.61 10.68
CA PRO A 46 -3.67 17.75 10.30
C PRO A 46 -3.33 16.73 11.39
N ARG A 47 -2.97 15.53 10.94
CA ARG A 47 -2.40 14.46 11.76
C ARG A 47 -1.03 14.08 11.21
N LEU A 48 -0.05 14.01 12.09
CA LEU A 48 1.26 13.46 11.77
C LEU A 48 1.26 11.97 12.12
N LEU A 49 1.75 11.16 11.19
CA LEU A 49 1.84 9.71 11.32
C LEU A 49 3.27 9.29 11.00
N ASP A 50 3.88 8.49 11.88
CA ASP A 50 5.11 7.77 11.57
C ASP A 50 4.74 6.35 11.16
N ILE A 51 5.08 6.02 9.91
CA ILE A 51 4.68 4.78 9.26
C ILE A 51 5.93 4.02 8.84
N HIS A 52 6.04 2.77 9.28
CA HIS A 52 7.06 1.83 8.82
C HIS A 52 6.43 0.64 8.11
N ASP A 53 6.57 0.62 6.79
CA ASP A 53 6.10 -0.46 5.92
C ASP A 53 7.23 -1.45 5.60
N TYR A 54 6.96 -2.73 5.83
CA TYR A 54 7.82 -3.84 5.43
C TYR A 54 7.17 -4.58 4.26
N TYR A 55 7.82 -4.55 3.10
CA TYR A 55 7.35 -5.29 1.93
C TYR A 55 7.94 -6.69 1.92
N LEU A 56 7.06 -7.68 1.91
CA LEU A 56 7.39 -9.08 2.08
C LEU A 56 7.10 -9.87 0.80
N ASP A 57 7.85 -10.93 0.58
CA ASP A 57 7.51 -11.96 -0.40
C ASP A 57 8.17 -13.29 0.02
N THR A 58 7.84 -14.35 -0.70
CA THR A 58 8.45 -15.66 -0.54
C THR A 58 9.71 -15.77 -1.40
N SER A 59 10.56 -16.76 -1.13
CA SER A 59 11.74 -17.04 -1.95
C SER A 59 11.41 -17.43 -3.39
N ASN A 60 10.20 -17.93 -3.64
CA ASN A 60 9.67 -18.24 -4.97
C ASN A 60 8.76 -17.14 -5.53
N HIS A 61 8.77 -15.94 -4.93
CA HIS A 61 8.07 -14.74 -5.42
C HIS A 61 6.57 -14.88 -5.60
N MET A 62 5.92 -15.71 -4.79
CA MET A 62 4.49 -16.00 -4.87
C MET A 62 3.62 -14.74 -5.01
N PHE A 63 3.88 -13.69 -4.22
CA PHE A 63 3.06 -12.46 -4.28
C PHE A 63 3.41 -11.63 -5.51
N SER A 64 4.70 -11.48 -5.83
CA SER A 64 5.10 -10.73 -7.03
C SER A 64 4.60 -11.38 -8.32
N LEU A 65 4.63 -12.70 -8.43
CA LEU A 65 4.07 -13.46 -9.56
C LEU A 65 2.55 -13.30 -9.66
N ALA A 66 1.87 -13.19 -8.52
CA ALA A 66 0.44 -12.88 -8.45
C ALA A 66 0.10 -11.42 -8.78
N LYS A 67 1.11 -10.56 -9.03
CA LYS A 67 0.94 -9.10 -9.11
C LYS A 67 0.26 -8.53 -7.86
N THR A 68 0.68 -9.00 -6.68
CA THR A 68 0.20 -8.53 -5.38
C THR A 68 1.39 -8.06 -4.54
N SER A 69 1.20 -7.03 -3.72
CA SER A 69 2.17 -6.69 -2.67
C SER A 69 1.65 -7.19 -1.32
N CYS A 70 2.50 -7.93 -0.60
CA CYS A 70 2.29 -8.27 0.80
C CYS A 70 3.06 -7.24 1.65
N ARG A 71 2.33 -6.47 2.46
CA ARG A 71 2.89 -5.38 3.27
C ARG A 71 2.52 -5.61 4.72
N LEU A 72 3.51 -5.55 5.59
CA LEU A 72 3.30 -5.49 7.03
C LEU A 72 3.62 -4.06 7.47
N ARG A 73 2.63 -3.32 7.96
CA ARG A 73 2.76 -1.93 8.39
C ARG A 73 2.77 -1.85 9.91
N ASN A 74 3.66 -1.02 10.44
CA ASN A 74 3.55 -0.44 11.77
C ASN A 74 3.22 1.05 11.60
N GLU A 75 2.10 1.48 12.16
CA GLU A 75 1.74 2.89 12.28
C GLU A 75 1.52 3.18 13.76
N ASN A 76 2.42 3.95 14.38
CA ASN A 76 2.37 4.26 15.80
C ASN A 76 2.09 3.02 16.69
N GLU A 77 2.85 1.94 16.49
CA GLU A 77 2.72 0.65 17.20
C GLU A 77 1.50 -0.21 16.85
N ILE A 78 0.59 0.29 16.02
CA ILE A 78 -0.52 -0.49 15.48
C ILE A 78 -0.02 -1.24 14.25
N TRP A 79 -0.16 -2.57 14.28
CA TRP A 79 0.27 -3.43 13.21
C TRP A 79 -0.89 -3.91 12.33
N GLU A 80 -0.67 -3.87 11.03
CA GLU A 80 -1.59 -4.43 10.04
C GLU A 80 -0.83 -5.17 8.94
N LEU A 81 -1.44 -6.25 8.44
CA LEU A 81 -1.02 -6.90 7.21
C LEU A 81 -1.97 -6.46 6.11
N THR A 82 -1.43 -5.97 5.00
CA THR A 82 -2.21 -5.66 3.80
C THR A 82 -1.72 -6.45 2.60
N LEU A 83 -2.65 -7.13 1.92
CA LEU A 83 -2.46 -7.62 0.57
C LEU A 83 -3.10 -6.63 -0.39
N LYS A 84 -2.29 -6.02 -1.27
CA LYS A 84 -2.77 -5.04 -2.27
C LYS A 84 -2.56 -5.60 -3.67
N ALA A 85 -3.61 -5.64 -4.48
CA ALA A 85 -3.44 -5.89 -5.91
C ALA A 85 -2.55 -4.78 -6.50
N ARG A 86 -1.55 -5.17 -7.28
CA ARG A 86 -0.81 -4.23 -8.12
C ARG A 86 -1.67 -3.94 -9.34
N THR A 87 -2.39 -2.84 -9.29
CA THR A 87 -2.95 -2.22 -10.49
C THR A 87 -2.00 -1.15 -11.00
N GLN A 88 -2.17 -0.82 -12.28
CA GLN A 88 -1.36 0.19 -12.93
C GLN A 88 -1.77 1.57 -12.41
N LEU A 89 -0.79 2.44 -12.16
CA LEU A 89 -1.07 3.87 -12.05
C LEU A 89 -1.35 4.38 -13.46
N GLU A 90 -2.54 4.93 -13.69
CA GLU A 90 -2.90 5.59 -14.93
C GLU A 90 -2.84 7.11 -14.71
N GLN A 91 -1.74 7.73 -15.14
CA GLN A 91 -1.51 9.17 -15.02
C GLN A 91 -1.75 9.70 -13.60
N GLY A 92 -1.22 9.02 -12.58
CA GLY A 92 -1.38 9.38 -11.17
C GLY A 92 -2.58 8.76 -10.46
N LEU A 93 -3.60 8.27 -11.19
CA LEU A 93 -4.75 7.57 -10.60
C LEU A 93 -4.40 6.10 -10.32
N ALA A 94 -4.67 5.63 -9.10
CA ALA A 94 -4.63 4.22 -8.75
C ALA A 94 -6.02 3.76 -8.27
N GLN A 95 -6.45 2.60 -8.76
CA GLN A 95 -7.64 1.92 -8.28
C GLN A 95 -7.30 0.47 -8.01
N ARG A 96 -7.47 -0.01 -6.77
CA ARG A 96 -7.08 -1.38 -6.40
C ARG A 96 -7.91 -1.95 -5.28
N ARG A 97 -8.01 -3.27 -5.29
CA ARG A 97 -8.57 -4.04 -4.18
C ARG A 97 -7.48 -4.33 -3.15
N GLU A 98 -7.85 -4.20 -1.89
CA GLU A 98 -6.98 -4.45 -0.75
C GLU A 98 -7.69 -5.28 0.31
N LYS A 99 -6.94 -6.20 0.92
CA LYS A 99 -7.36 -6.89 2.14
C LYS A 99 -6.40 -6.55 3.26
N THR A 100 -6.92 -5.89 4.28
CA THR A 100 -6.17 -5.47 5.47
C THR A 100 -6.63 -6.25 6.68
N TYR A 101 -5.68 -6.80 7.42
CA TYR A 101 -5.89 -7.55 8.64
C TYR A 101 -5.21 -6.83 9.78
N SER A 102 -5.96 -6.44 10.81
CA SER A 102 -5.36 -5.96 12.06
C SER A 102 -4.64 -7.10 12.78
N LEU A 103 -3.46 -6.82 13.33
CA LEU A 103 -2.71 -7.77 14.15
C LEU A 103 -2.91 -7.44 15.65
N PRO A 104 -2.89 -8.45 16.53
CA PRO A 104 -2.98 -8.23 17.97
C PRO A 104 -1.63 -7.71 18.51
N SER A 105 -1.46 -6.40 18.46
CA SER A 105 -0.35 -5.59 19.02
C SER A 105 0.97 -6.34 19.25
N PRO A 106 1.64 -6.84 18.18
CA PRO A 106 2.91 -7.51 18.32
C PRO A 106 4.00 -6.52 18.75
N SER A 107 4.85 -6.93 19.69
CA SER A 107 5.91 -6.08 20.26
C SER A 107 7.11 -5.82 19.34
N SER A 108 7.16 -6.45 18.17
CA SER A 108 8.27 -6.28 17.22
C SER A 108 7.90 -6.72 15.81
N PHE A 109 8.71 -6.33 14.81
CA PHE A 109 8.60 -6.82 13.44
C PHE A 109 8.66 -8.37 13.37
N SER A 110 9.57 -9.00 14.13
CA SER A 110 9.72 -10.45 14.13
C SER A 110 8.45 -11.16 14.63
N ASN A 111 7.84 -10.62 15.69
CA ASN A 111 6.59 -11.16 16.24
C ASN A 111 5.42 -10.96 15.28
N ALA A 112 5.35 -9.78 14.66
CA ALA A 112 4.33 -9.46 13.65
C ALA A 112 4.46 -10.38 12.42
N LEU A 113 5.68 -10.59 11.91
CA LEU A 113 5.98 -11.49 10.80
C LEU A 113 5.61 -12.94 11.13
N GLN A 114 5.95 -13.41 12.33
CA GLN A 114 5.61 -14.76 12.79
C GLN A 114 4.08 -14.94 12.85
N TYR A 115 3.37 -13.99 13.46
CA TYR A 115 1.92 -14.02 13.55
C TYR A 115 1.26 -14.05 12.17
N THR A 116 1.68 -13.17 11.27
CA THR A 116 1.22 -13.13 9.88
C THR A 116 1.37 -14.49 9.20
N GLN A 117 2.54 -15.12 9.29
CA GLN A 117 2.79 -16.40 8.61
C GLN A 117 1.99 -17.55 9.23
N GLN A 118 1.86 -17.59 10.55
CA GLN A 118 1.30 -18.75 11.26
C GLN A 118 -0.22 -18.68 11.45
N LYS A 119 -0.79 -17.47 11.44
CA LYS A 119 -2.22 -17.26 11.74
C LYS A 119 -3.00 -16.75 10.53
N ILE A 120 -2.44 -15.79 9.79
CA ILE A 120 -3.17 -15.12 8.70
C ILE A 120 -2.95 -15.82 7.36
N LEU A 121 -1.69 -16.08 7.03
CA LEU A 121 -1.28 -16.58 5.71
C LEU A 121 -0.87 -18.05 5.73
N LYS A 122 -1.10 -18.79 6.83
CA LYS A 122 -0.65 -20.18 7.00
C LYS A 122 -1.08 -21.07 5.83
N ASN A 123 -2.36 -21.02 5.48
CA ASN A 123 -2.93 -21.85 4.41
C ASN A 123 -2.44 -21.41 3.02
N LEU A 124 -2.15 -20.11 2.85
CA LEU A 124 -1.66 -19.55 1.59
C LEU A 124 -0.18 -19.87 1.36
N LEU A 125 0.62 -19.82 2.41
CA LEU A 125 2.08 -20.03 2.35
C LEU A 125 2.46 -21.51 2.26
N GLY A 126 1.69 -22.42 2.87
CA GLY A 126 2.06 -23.83 2.98
C GLY A 126 3.41 -23.98 3.70
N SER A 127 4.41 -24.55 3.03
CA SER A 127 5.79 -24.66 3.53
C SER A 127 6.69 -23.46 3.19
N SER A 128 6.18 -22.46 2.47
CA SER A 128 6.95 -21.26 2.12
C SER A 128 7.04 -20.29 3.30
N HIS A 129 8.12 -19.50 3.34
CA HIS A 129 8.32 -18.47 4.35
C HIS A 129 8.43 -17.09 3.71
N LEU A 130 7.86 -16.08 4.37
CA LEU A 130 8.00 -14.68 4.03
C LEU A 130 9.40 -14.18 4.40
N LYS A 131 9.95 -13.37 3.51
CA LYS A 131 11.20 -12.63 3.68
C LYS A 131 10.96 -11.17 3.35
N LYS A 132 11.65 -10.28 4.07
CA LYS A 132 11.66 -8.85 3.76
C LYS A 132 12.36 -8.61 2.44
N LYS A 133 11.68 -7.95 1.51
CA LYS A 133 12.25 -7.47 0.23
C LYS A 133 12.90 -6.12 0.40
N PHE A 134 12.19 -5.18 1.01
CA PHE A 134 12.63 -3.81 1.30
C PHE A 134 11.66 -3.21 2.32
N GLU A 135 11.93 -2.00 2.78
CA GLU A 135 11.05 -1.27 3.68
C GLU A 135 10.89 0.19 3.23
N ILE A 136 9.82 0.82 3.69
CA ILE A 136 9.55 2.24 3.49
C ILE A 136 9.26 2.84 4.86
N LYS A 137 10.04 3.86 5.24
CA LYS A 137 9.68 4.74 6.36
C LYS A 137 9.03 5.98 5.81
N ASN A 138 7.96 6.46 6.42
CA ASN A 138 7.21 7.61 5.91
C ASN A 138 6.69 8.47 7.04
N GLU A 139 7.14 9.72 7.07
CA GLU A 139 6.49 10.77 7.83
C GLU A 139 5.32 11.30 6.99
N ARG A 140 4.10 10.96 7.39
CA ARG A 140 2.88 11.33 6.69
C ARG A 140 2.15 12.43 7.43
N LEU A 141 1.84 13.51 6.72
CA LEU A 141 0.87 14.50 7.16
C LEU A 141 -0.47 14.22 6.47
N SER A 142 -1.49 13.84 7.24
CA SER A 142 -2.81 13.45 6.73
C SER A 142 -3.90 14.42 7.19
N GLN A 143 -4.79 14.79 6.28
CA GLN A 143 -5.93 15.68 6.52
C GLN A 143 -7.19 15.18 5.81
N LYS A 144 -8.33 15.16 6.51
CA LYS A 144 -9.62 14.98 5.86
C LYS A 144 -9.89 16.15 4.92
N LEU A 145 -10.45 15.85 3.75
CA LEU A 145 -10.88 16.81 2.75
C LEU A 145 -12.39 16.65 2.53
N THR A 146 -13.12 17.77 2.57
CA THR A 146 -14.53 17.81 2.16
C THR A 146 -14.68 18.78 1.00
N LEU A 147 -15.16 18.28 -0.14
CA LEU A 147 -15.46 19.09 -1.33
C LEU A 147 -16.79 19.85 -1.15
N PRO A 148 -17.06 20.90 -1.96
CA PRO A 148 -18.29 21.70 -1.85
C PRO A 148 -19.60 20.91 -1.92
N ASP A 149 -19.60 19.78 -2.63
CA ASP A 149 -20.73 18.87 -2.77
C ASP A 149 -20.82 17.80 -1.67
N GLN A 150 -20.05 17.97 -0.58
CA GLN A 150 -19.92 17.02 0.54
C GLN A 150 -19.20 15.71 0.21
N THR A 151 -18.58 15.59 -0.98
CA THR A 151 -17.69 14.47 -1.26
C THR A 151 -16.49 14.50 -0.32
N GLN A 152 -16.17 13.34 0.27
CA GLN A 152 -15.12 13.20 1.27
C GLN A 152 -13.90 12.48 0.70
N GLY A 153 -12.73 13.02 1.00
CA GLY A 153 -11.44 12.42 0.72
C GLY A 153 -10.46 12.57 1.88
N GLU A 154 -9.26 12.05 1.71
CA GLU A 154 -8.12 12.29 2.59
C GLU A 154 -6.94 12.75 1.73
N ILE A 155 -6.40 13.92 2.04
CA ILE A 155 -5.16 14.42 1.44
C ILE A 155 -3.98 14.09 2.36
N CYS A 156 -2.93 13.51 1.78
CA CYS A 156 -1.71 13.16 2.48
C CYS A 156 -0.50 13.81 1.79
N PHE A 157 0.45 14.28 2.60
CA PHE A 157 1.80 14.58 2.15
C PHE A 157 2.76 13.58 2.75
N ASP A 158 3.48 12.90 1.88
CA ASP A 158 4.42 11.84 2.24
C ASP A 158 5.85 12.30 2.08
N GLN A 159 6.63 12.10 3.14
CA GLN A 159 8.07 12.20 3.14
C GLN A 159 8.64 10.80 3.36
N ALA A 160 8.74 10.04 2.27
CA ALA A 160 9.11 8.63 2.31
C ALA A 160 10.61 8.43 2.11
N LEU A 161 11.14 7.41 2.77
CA LEU A 161 12.49 6.88 2.60
C LEU A 161 12.39 5.39 2.26
N LEU A 162 12.71 5.04 1.01
CA LEU A 162 12.80 3.66 0.56
C LEU A 162 14.13 3.09 1.02
N ILE A 163 14.14 1.90 1.61
CA ILE A 163 15.33 1.30 2.22
C ILE A 163 15.47 -0.16 1.78
N HIS A 164 16.64 -0.52 1.27
CA HIS A 164 17.03 -1.90 1.01
C HIS A 164 18.54 -2.07 1.27
N ARG A 165 18.89 -2.87 2.27
CA ARG A 165 20.27 -2.99 2.78
C ARG A 165 20.82 -1.59 3.11
N ASP A 166 21.94 -1.20 2.53
CA ASP A 166 22.57 0.10 2.77
C ASP A 166 22.05 1.21 1.86
N GLN A 167 21.19 0.89 0.88
CA GLN A 167 20.65 1.85 -0.06
C GLN A 167 19.42 2.55 0.51
N LYS A 168 19.40 3.89 0.41
CA LYS A 168 18.32 4.76 0.88
C LYS A 168 17.94 5.74 -0.21
N ILE A 169 16.65 5.84 -0.52
CA ILE A 169 16.14 6.70 -1.60
C ILE A 169 14.98 7.53 -1.06
N PRO A 170 15.15 8.86 -0.93
CA PRO A 170 14.06 9.73 -0.53
C PRO A 170 13.05 9.90 -1.66
N LEU A 171 11.78 10.05 -1.30
CA LEU A 171 10.66 10.29 -2.21
C LEU A 171 9.64 11.17 -1.51
N GLN A 172 9.11 12.16 -2.22
CA GLN A 172 8.02 12.99 -1.74
C GLN A 172 6.84 12.93 -2.69
N GLU A 173 5.64 12.77 -2.15
CA GLU A 173 4.41 12.75 -2.93
C GLU A 173 3.23 13.33 -2.15
N ILE A 174 2.26 13.84 -2.91
CA ILE A 174 0.94 14.18 -2.41
C ILE A 174 0.01 13.07 -2.86
N GLU A 175 -0.75 12.49 -1.94
CA GLU A 175 -1.81 11.53 -2.24
C GLU A 175 -3.17 12.17 -1.91
N LEU A 176 -4.17 11.92 -2.75
CA LEU A 176 -5.56 12.25 -2.46
C LEU A 176 -6.40 10.98 -2.64
N GLU A 177 -6.90 10.44 -1.53
CA GLU A 177 -7.74 9.24 -1.48
C GLU A 177 -9.22 9.63 -1.44
N PHE A 178 -10.04 8.93 -2.22
CA PHE A 178 -11.50 9.04 -2.16
C PHE A 178 -12.03 8.18 -1.03
N LEU A 179 -12.79 8.78 -0.11
CA LEU A 179 -13.41 8.05 1.00
C LEU A 179 -14.87 7.70 0.71
N LYS A 180 -15.69 8.69 0.31
CA LYS A 180 -17.11 8.51 -0.05
C LYS A 180 -17.70 9.75 -0.72
N GLY A 181 -18.83 9.59 -1.39
CA GLY A 181 -19.57 10.68 -2.03
C GLY A 181 -19.63 10.54 -3.55
N ASN A 182 -19.55 11.65 -4.27
CA ASN A 182 -19.63 11.68 -5.72
C ASN A 182 -18.23 11.52 -6.35
N LEU A 183 -17.97 10.32 -6.88
CA LEU A 183 -16.68 10.00 -7.53
C LEU A 183 -16.39 10.90 -8.75
N ALA A 184 -17.40 11.26 -9.55
CA ALA A 184 -17.19 12.12 -10.71
C ALA A 184 -16.73 13.53 -10.31
N HIS A 185 -17.29 14.06 -9.22
CA HIS A 185 -16.86 15.34 -8.66
C HIS A 185 -15.45 15.27 -8.06
N PHE A 186 -15.11 14.17 -7.40
CA PHE A 186 -13.74 13.92 -6.92
C PHE A 186 -12.71 13.90 -8.07
N LEU A 187 -13.00 13.17 -9.15
CA LEU A 187 -12.12 13.13 -10.33
C LEU A 187 -12.05 14.48 -11.04
N SER A 188 -13.15 15.24 -11.09
CA SER A 188 -13.16 16.62 -11.61
C SER A 188 -12.30 17.55 -10.75
N PHE A 189 -12.36 17.41 -9.42
CA PHE A 189 -11.53 18.14 -8.49
C PHE A 189 -10.03 17.86 -8.71
N ILE A 190 -9.64 16.59 -8.86
CA ILE A 190 -8.27 16.18 -9.20
C ILE A 190 -7.77 16.90 -10.45
N LYS A 191 -8.57 16.93 -11.53
CA LYS A 191 -8.19 17.62 -12.77
C LYS A 191 -7.98 19.11 -12.53
N LYS A 192 -8.90 19.77 -11.83
CA LYS A 192 -8.82 21.21 -11.52
C LYS A 192 -7.59 21.55 -10.67
N ILE A 193 -7.31 20.78 -9.61
CA ILE A 193 -6.17 21.06 -8.73
C ILE A 193 -4.85 20.79 -9.44
N THR A 194 -4.77 19.74 -10.27
CA THR A 194 -3.59 19.46 -11.10
C THR A 194 -3.29 20.63 -12.06
N GLN A 195 -4.32 21.17 -12.72
CA GLN A 195 -4.17 22.31 -13.64
C GLN A 195 -3.74 23.60 -12.92
N ARG A 196 -4.28 23.86 -11.72
CA ARG A 196 -3.95 25.07 -10.95
C ARG A 196 -2.54 25.04 -10.35
N THR A 197 -2.12 23.86 -9.89
CA THR A 197 -0.82 23.70 -9.20
C THR A 197 0.30 23.37 -10.17
N GLN A 198 -0.02 22.89 -11.38
CA GLN A 198 0.94 22.29 -12.32
C GLN A 198 1.72 21.13 -11.68
N ALA A 199 1.18 20.52 -10.62
CA ALA A 199 1.79 19.38 -9.95
C ALA A 199 1.82 18.20 -10.92
N ARG A 200 2.95 17.48 -10.95
CA ARG A 200 3.14 16.38 -11.90
C ARG A 200 2.48 15.12 -11.37
N PRO A 201 1.57 14.49 -12.12
CA PRO A 201 1.05 13.18 -11.73
C PRO A 201 2.17 12.16 -11.59
N ALA A 202 2.13 11.37 -10.52
CA ALA A 202 3.10 10.31 -10.30
C ALA A 202 2.98 9.24 -11.39
N GLN A 203 4.12 8.84 -11.95
CA GLN A 203 4.16 7.87 -13.06
C GLN A 203 4.22 6.43 -12.57
N ILE A 204 4.78 6.21 -11.38
CA ILE A 204 4.95 4.89 -10.76
C ILE A 204 4.74 5.02 -9.25
N SER A 205 4.28 3.93 -8.61
CA SER A 205 4.09 3.90 -7.15
C SER A 205 5.41 3.85 -6.39
N LYS A 206 5.40 4.17 -5.09
CA LYS A 206 6.55 3.97 -4.18
C LYS A 206 7.15 2.56 -4.30
N VAL A 207 6.30 1.54 -4.39
CA VAL A 207 6.70 0.13 -4.55
C VAL A 207 7.39 -0.09 -5.89
N ALA A 208 6.82 0.40 -6.98
CA ALA A 208 7.45 0.27 -8.30
C ALA A 208 8.79 1.01 -8.38
N THR A 209 8.88 2.19 -7.75
CA THR A 209 10.14 2.94 -7.59
C THR A 209 11.18 2.12 -6.82
N ALA A 210 10.81 1.55 -5.66
CA ALA A 210 11.71 0.71 -4.87
C ALA A 210 12.19 -0.51 -5.67
N LEU A 211 11.26 -1.22 -6.33
CA LEU A 211 11.61 -2.38 -7.14
C LEU A 211 12.60 -2.03 -8.26
N LYS A 212 12.36 -0.95 -9.00
CA LYS A 212 13.24 -0.49 -10.07
C LYS A 212 14.61 -0.05 -9.54
N LYS A 213 14.62 0.81 -8.51
CA LYS A 213 15.85 1.42 -8.01
C LYS A 213 16.75 0.44 -7.27
N PHE A 214 16.16 -0.53 -6.58
CA PHE A 214 16.90 -1.60 -5.91
C PHE A 214 17.16 -2.82 -6.81
N SER A 215 16.79 -2.75 -8.10
CA SER A 215 16.91 -3.86 -9.07
C SER A 215 16.24 -5.15 -8.59
N LEU A 216 15.09 -5.02 -7.92
CA LEU A 216 14.25 -6.11 -7.41
C LEU A 216 13.09 -6.47 -8.36
N ASP A 217 13.04 -5.82 -9.52
CA ASP A 217 12.11 -6.08 -10.63
C ASP A 217 12.58 -7.25 -11.53
N ASN A 218 13.89 -7.41 -11.69
CA ASN A 218 14.55 -8.41 -12.54
C ASN A 218 14.96 -9.69 -11.79
N GLN A 219 14.07 -10.25 -10.97
CA GLN A 219 14.27 -11.62 -10.51
C GLN A 219 13.87 -12.56 -11.65
N LYS A 220 14.72 -12.58 -12.70
CA LYS A 220 14.79 -13.70 -13.64
C LYS A 220 15.00 -14.93 -12.78
N ILE A 221 14.00 -15.81 -12.75
CA ILE A 221 14.17 -17.14 -12.19
C ILE A 221 15.33 -17.74 -12.99
N ASP A 222 16.43 -18.07 -12.32
CA ASP A 222 17.55 -18.74 -12.95
C ASP A 222 17.10 -20.19 -13.23
N LEU A 223 16.66 -20.43 -14.46
CA LEU A 223 15.92 -21.62 -14.88
C LEU A 223 16.89 -22.65 -15.48
N THR A 224 17.75 -23.24 -14.66
CA THR A 224 18.49 -24.44 -15.07
C THR A 224 17.67 -25.70 -14.80
N LYS A 225 17.18 -26.35 -15.86
CA LYS A 225 16.63 -27.73 -16.07
C LYS A 225 15.74 -28.43 -15.02
N SER A 226 15.66 -28.02 -13.74
CA SER A 226 14.65 -28.49 -12.76
C SER A 226 13.32 -27.71 -12.83
N ALA A 227 13.12 -26.96 -13.92
CA ALA A 227 12.21 -25.82 -14.04
C ALA A 227 10.73 -26.14 -14.28
N LEU A 228 10.38 -27.37 -14.69
CA LEU A 228 8.98 -27.70 -15.01
C LEU A 228 8.12 -27.87 -13.76
N SER A 229 8.64 -28.49 -12.68
CA SER A 229 7.88 -28.67 -11.43
C SER A 229 7.80 -27.38 -10.61
N THR A 230 8.88 -26.60 -10.56
CA THR A 230 8.94 -25.34 -9.80
C THR A 230 8.10 -24.24 -10.43
N LYS A 231 8.03 -24.16 -11.77
CA LYS A 231 7.17 -23.23 -12.50
C LYS A 231 5.68 -23.52 -12.26
N THR A 232 5.28 -24.79 -12.27
CA THR A 232 3.90 -25.17 -11.98
C THR A 232 3.54 -24.85 -10.53
N PHE A 233 4.45 -25.09 -9.58
CA PHE A 233 4.22 -24.76 -8.17
C PHE A 233 4.11 -23.25 -7.94
N SER A 234 5.01 -22.44 -8.51
CA SER A 234 4.99 -20.98 -8.34
C SER A 234 3.78 -20.32 -9.02
N GLN A 235 3.35 -20.84 -10.17
CA GLN A 235 2.13 -20.39 -10.84
C GLN A 235 0.87 -20.78 -10.06
N GLN A 236 0.78 -22.01 -9.57
CA GLN A 236 -0.33 -22.44 -8.71
C GLN A 236 -0.41 -21.61 -7.42
N ALA A 237 0.74 -21.30 -6.81
CA ALA A 237 0.81 -20.46 -5.62
C ALA A 237 0.36 -19.02 -5.93
N ALA A 238 0.74 -18.47 -7.08
CA ALA A 238 0.28 -17.15 -7.52
C ALA A 238 -1.24 -17.10 -7.77
N GLU A 239 -1.82 -18.14 -8.38
CA GLU A 239 -3.28 -18.25 -8.56
C GLU A 239 -4.01 -18.35 -7.20
N LYS A 240 -3.45 -19.08 -6.23
CA LYS A 240 -3.98 -19.10 -4.86
C LYS A 240 -3.99 -17.70 -4.23
N VAL A 241 -2.94 -16.89 -4.42
CA VAL A 241 -2.91 -15.50 -3.92
C VAL A 241 -4.00 -14.65 -4.59
N LYS A 242 -4.17 -14.76 -5.91
CA LYS A 242 -5.22 -14.02 -6.63
C LYS A 242 -6.61 -14.39 -6.13
N MET A 243 -6.90 -15.70 -6.02
CA MET A 243 -8.15 -16.18 -5.45
C MET A 243 -8.32 -15.64 -4.02
N PHE A 244 -7.30 -15.76 -3.18
CA PHE A 244 -7.34 -15.28 -1.80
C PHE A 244 -7.67 -13.78 -1.71
N LEU A 245 -7.14 -12.95 -2.62
CA LEU A 245 -7.48 -11.53 -2.67
C LEU A 245 -8.91 -11.27 -3.17
N CYS A 246 -9.43 -12.15 -4.04
CA CYS A 246 -10.77 -12.04 -4.61
C CYS A 246 -11.90 -12.57 -3.72
N LEU A 247 -11.63 -13.55 -2.85
CA LEU A 247 -12.60 -14.12 -1.91
C LEU A 247 -13.26 -13.03 -1.06
N LYS A 248 -14.53 -13.17 -0.67
CA LYS A 248 -15.16 -12.24 0.27
C LYS A 248 -14.64 -12.47 1.70
N ALA A 249 -14.80 -11.49 2.58
CA ALA A 249 -14.35 -11.60 3.97
C ALA A 249 -14.97 -12.77 4.75
N SER A 250 -16.14 -13.26 4.33
CA SER A 250 -16.82 -14.44 4.88
C SER A 250 -16.28 -15.78 4.38
N GLU A 251 -15.37 -15.76 3.41
CA GLU A 251 -14.84 -16.94 2.70
C GLU A 251 -13.34 -17.19 3.02
N VAL A 252 -12.77 -16.41 3.96
CA VAL A 252 -11.38 -16.50 4.43
C VAL A 252 -11.37 -17.03 5.86
#